data_AF-A0AAC8Q3P9-F1
#
_entry.id   AF-A0AAC8Q3P9-F1
#
_cell.length_a   1.000
_cell.length_b   1.000
_cell.length_c   1.000
_cell.angle_alpha   90.00
_cell.angle_beta   90.00
_cell.angle_gamma   90.00
#
_symmetry.space_group_name_H-M   'P 1'
#
loop_
_entity.id
_entity.type
_entity.pdbx_description
1 polymer ?
#
loop_
_entity_poly.entity_id
_entity_poly.type
_entity_poly.pdbx_seq_one_letter_code
_entity_poly.pdbx_strand_id
1 'polypeptide(L)'
;MSARDVEAFDLQSLVQRGTLSLQPEPSPWVHRLAFLQSLTGKLSLLSFLTAAYFFLIDLFEGRRARMYLLIALGLLSASLVAMLLVARLGSHMGVRPSFRLWVRGKVYPVLLLLIGVGIPSLVILASEGFIGDLRKVLESVTEWVRTGGQVLPEVSSQDRLLVAGRFLQLLFVSLLSLLPAVLFFAFDRQHQSTLRERFVAHIFRFDSAVKTRQDVQARYGKQMDEAYGTEGRDGAIRILPTRRSPLLIATLVLALGWTLTMLNGAPPADGDSPVDFLGFFQPLQSTLPFGFLGAYAYALTTTFRSYARRDLQPKVYSHITTRVFTVMVLAWVLEESWLIVPGSQVDQPALAPALHTLAFLTGIIPETGLVFIGEVLRTTLRRMKRSAKEPGLQLVDPHEPLTSLEGIDIYDRARLQDEGVTNVQALARHDVVELMLQTRVPAPRLLDWVDQAILHLHCNVGGQSDGGPDSLLPTLRRYGIRTVTDLLEASEKAEKRGEHDKLLELLSGPASNGSIPRLRVVLDAIRDEEWVENLRCWHKTQAVREELVDVLAPPWEPRPEPRESTSRAPLPGALGHRLGDGTGAPTVA
;
A
#
# COMPACT_ATOMS: atom_id res chain seq x y z
N MET A 1 -6.59 1.40 -42.05
CA MET A 1 -7.57 2.26 -41.35
C MET A 1 -6.90 3.57 -40.99
N SER A 2 -7.45 4.68 -41.48
CA SER A 2 -6.86 6.01 -41.27
C SER A 2 -7.38 6.63 -39.98
N ALA A 3 -6.60 7.52 -39.36
CA ALA A 3 -6.87 8.13 -38.05
C ALA A 3 -8.18 8.96 -37.94
N ARG A 4 -9.00 9.03 -39.01
CA ARG A 4 -10.32 9.69 -39.01
C ARG A 4 -11.50 8.77 -38.70
N ASP A 5 -11.34 7.44 -38.77
CA ASP A 5 -12.45 6.51 -38.48
C ASP A 5 -12.59 6.18 -36.99
N VAL A 6 -11.70 6.70 -36.13
CA VAL A 6 -11.78 6.59 -34.66
C VAL A 6 -12.54 7.77 -34.03
N GLU A 7 -12.92 8.79 -34.81
CA GLU A 7 -13.58 10.02 -34.34
C GLU A 7 -15.10 9.93 -34.10
N ALA A 8 -15.69 8.74 -34.11
CA ALA A 8 -17.11 8.56 -33.79
C ALA A 8 -17.37 7.55 -32.67
N PHE A 9 -16.47 7.46 -31.67
CA PHE A 9 -16.98 7.17 -30.33
C PHE A 9 -17.79 8.39 -29.92
N ASP A 10 -19.12 8.29 -29.99
CA ASP A 10 -20.06 9.33 -29.62
C ASP A 10 -20.00 9.58 -28.10
N LEU A 11 -18.92 10.24 -27.68
CA LEU A 11 -18.63 10.57 -26.29
C LEU A 11 -19.75 11.44 -25.72
N GLN A 12 -20.41 12.26 -26.56
CA GLN A 12 -21.56 13.05 -26.16
C GLN A 12 -22.78 12.18 -25.83
N SER A 13 -23.11 11.16 -26.63
CA SER A 13 -24.21 10.26 -26.24
C SER A 13 -23.86 9.40 -25.03
N LEU A 14 -22.60 9.01 -24.83
CA LEU A 14 -22.15 8.33 -23.61
C LEU A 14 -22.15 9.24 -22.37
N VAL A 15 -21.95 10.55 -22.53
CA VAL A 15 -22.14 11.53 -21.45
C VAL A 15 -23.63 11.78 -21.18
N GLN A 16 -24.45 11.91 -22.21
CA GLN A 16 -25.90 12.07 -22.06
C GLN A 16 -26.55 10.84 -21.42
N ARG A 17 -26.03 9.64 -21.69
CA ARG A 17 -26.42 8.39 -21.03
C ARG A 17 -25.84 8.22 -19.62
N GLY A 18 -25.01 9.14 -19.13
CA GLY A 18 -24.43 9.09 -17.78
C GLY A 18 -23.35 8.02 -17.59
N THR A 19 -22.90 7.36 -18.66
CA THR A 19 -21.82 6.36 -18.65
C THR A 19 -20.43 6.99 -18.52
N LEU A 20 -20.27 8.24 -18.96
CA LEU A 20 -19.03 9.03 -18.85
C LEU A 20 -19.33 10.40 -18.21
N SER A 21 -18.44 10.87 -17.34
CA SER A 21 -18.45 12.27 -16.88
C SER A 21 -17.30 13.01 -17.57
N LEU A 22 -17.62 13.91 -18.50
CA LEU A 22 -16.63 14.89 -18.95
C LEU A 22 -16.40 15.86 -17.80
N GLN A 23 -15.14 15.98 -17.34
CA GLN A 23 -14.79 17.04 -16.40
C GLN A 23 -15.12 18.38 -17.08
N PRO A 24 -15.87 19.30 -16.44
CA PRO A 24 -16.03 20.64 -16.98
C PRO A 24 -14.63 21.24 -17.12
N GLU A 25 -14.29 21.79 -18.29
CA GLU A 25 -13.00 22.45 -18.46
C GLU A 25 -12.85 23.49 -17.35
N PRO A 26 -11.87 23.33 -16.45
CA PRO A 26 -11.66 24.31 -15.40
C PRO A 26 -11.28 25.62 -16.09
N SER A 27 -11.89 26.73 -15.66
CA SER A 27 -11.65 28.02 -16.30
C SER A 27 -10.14 28.30 -16.38
N PRO A 28 -9.64 28.92 -17.46
CA PRO A 28 -8.20 29.10 -17.70
C PRO A 28 -7.48 29.83 -16.55
N TRP A 29 -8.23 30.59 -15.75
CA TRP A 29 -7.75 31.23 -14.53
C TRP A 29 -7.43 30.26 -13.39
N VAL A 30 -8.18 29.17 -13.22
CA VAL A 30 -7.93 28.14 -12.20
C VAL A 30 -6.63 27.40 -12.50
N HIS A 31 -6.38 27.05 -13.78
CA HIS A 31 -5.10 26.45 -14.19
C HIS A 31 -3.92 27.38 -13.97
N ARG A 32 -4.04 28.67 -14.33
CA ARG A 32 -2.97 29.65 -14.12
C ARG A 32 -2.68 29.88 -12.63
N LEU A 33 -3.71 29.95 -11.79
CA LEU A 33 -3.54 30.12 -10.34
C LEU A 33 -2.95 28.86 -9.69
N ALA A 34 -3.41 27.66 -10.06
CA ALA A 34 -2.87 26.39 -9.56
C ALA A 34 -1.41 26.18 -10.01
N PHE A 35 -1.08 26.57 -11.25
CA PHE A 35 0.29 26.57 -11.76
C PHE A 35 1.18 27.53 -10.97
N LEU A 36 0.75 28.78 -10.75
CA LEU A 36 1.47 29.78 -9.96
C LEU A 36 1.67 29.32 -8.50
N GLN A 37 0.67 28.69 -7.89
CA GLN A 37 0.75 28.13 -6.54
C GLN A 37 1.70 26.91 -6.45
N SER A 38 1.67 26.02 -7.45
CA SER A 38 2.61 24.90 -7.53
C SER A 38 4.04 25.39 -7.76
N LEU A 39 4.21 26.41 -8.62
CA LEU A 39 5.52 27.00 -8.94
C LEU A 39 6.13 27.68 -7.72
N THR A 40 5.35 28.52 -7.02
CA THR A 40 5.79 29.18 -5.77
C THR A 40 6.15 28.18 -4.68
N GLY A 41 5.35 27.12 -4.50
CA GLY A 41 5.67 26.05 -3.55
C GLY A 41 6.99 25.33 -3.88
N LYS A 42 7.19 24.94 -5.15
CA LYS A 42 8.42 24.30 -5.62
C LYS A 42 9.64 25.21 -5.49
N LEU A 43 9.50 26.50 -5.81
CA LEU A 43 10.55 27.51 -5.64
C LEU A 43 10.90 27.73 -4.17
N SER A 44 9.93 27.71 -3.25
CA SER A 44 10.21 27.83 -1.81
C SER A 44 10.98 26.63 -1.27
N LEU A 45 10.62 25.43 -1.72
CA LEU A 45 11.28 24.19 -1.30
C LEU A 45 12.70 24.11 -1.86
N LEU A 46 12.89 24.51 -3.12
CA LEU A 46 14.22 24.66 -3.71
C LEU A 46 15.03 25.68 -2.91
N SER A 47 14.49 26.87 -2.65
CA SER A 47 15.17 27.91 -1.86
C SER A 47 15.54 27.45 -0.45
N PHE A 48 14.67 26.66 0.21
CA PHE A 48 14.93 26.10 1.53
C PHE A 48 16.06 25.06 1.51
N LEU A 49 16.05 24.14 0.54
CA LEU A 49 17.12 23.16 0.36
C LEU A 49 18.46 23.82 0.04
N THR A 50 18.45 24.85 -0.81
CA THR A 50 19.63 25.63 -1.15
C THR A 50 20.15 26.39 0.09
N ALA A 51 19.27 26.94 0.93
CA ALA A 51 19.64 27.58 2.19
C ALA A 51 20.25 26.59 3.20
N ALA A 52 19.64 25.42 3.36
CA ALA A 52 20.14 24.38 4.25
C ALA A 52 21.50 23.83 3.78
N TYR A 53 21.69 23.66 2.47
CA TYR A 53 22.96 23.25 1.87
C TYR A 53 24.06 24.29 2.10
N PHE A 54 23.78 25.58 1.88
CA PHE A 54 24.77 26.63 2.11
C PHE A 54 25.03 26.89 3.59
N PHE A 55 24.05 26.68 4.47
CA PHE A 55 24.27 26.66 5.93
C PHE A 55 25.23 25.55 6.33
N LEU A 56 25.08 24.35 5.75
CA LEU A 56 26.00 23.23 5.96
C LEU A 56 27.41 23.56 5.47
N ILE A 57 27.58 24.14 4.28
CA ILE A 57 28.90 24.55 3.77
C ILE A 57 29.52 25.66 4.63
N ASP A 58 28.73 26.62 5.13
CA ASP A 58 29.24 27.70 5.97
C ASP A 58 29.80 27.21 7.30
N LEU A 59 29.26 26.09 7.79
CA LEU A 59 29.73 25.40 8.97
C LEU A 59 31.12 24.75 8.77
N PHE A 60 31.52 24.45 7.52
CA PHE A 60 32.78 23.75 7.19
C PHE A 60 33.84 24.63 6.50
N GLU A 61 33.48 25.60 5.64
CA GLU A 61 34.45 26.31 4.77
C GLU A 61 34.63 27.82 5.01
N GLY A 62 33.95 28.41 6.00
CA GLY A 62 34.34 29.64 6.71
C GLY A 62 34.55 30.97 5.95
N ARG A 63 34.54 31.04 4.61
CA ARG A 63 34.72 32.31 3.86
C ARG A 63 33.80 32.54 2.66
N ARG A 64 33.52 31.55 1.81
CA ARG A 64 32.68 31.76 0.61
C ARG A 64 31.19 31.49 0.83
N ALA A 65 30.84 30.72 1.84
CA ALA A 65 29.47 30.25 2.08
C ALA A 65 28.51 31.31 2.67
N ARG A 66 29.04 32.35 3.33
CA ARG A 66 28.27 33.45 3.94
C ARG A 66 27.45 34.28 2.95
N MET A 67 28.03 34.58 1.79
CA MET A 67 27.32 35.28 0.72
C MET A 67 26.13 34.44 0.23
N TYR A 68 26.34 33.13 0.09
CA TYR A 68 25.31 32.22 -0.37
C TYR A 68 24.20 31.98 0.66
N LEU A 69 24.52 31.99 1.96
CA LEU A 69 23.54 31.91 3.04
C LEU A 69 22.64 33.14 3.10
N LEU A 70 23.19 34.35 2.96
CA LEU A 70 22.40 35.58 2.89
C LEU A 70 21.51 35.63 1.64
N ILE A 71 22.04 35.20 0.49
CA ILE A 71 21.26 35.06 -0.75
C ILE A 71 20.13 34.04 -0.56
N ALA A 72 20.40 32.91 0.11
CA ALA A 72 19.42 31.87 0.32
C ALA A 72 18.32 32.29 1.32
N LEU A 73 18.67 33.00 2.40
CA LEU A 73 17.71 33.58 3.35
C LEU A 73 16.85 34.67 2.67
N GLY A 74 17.46 35.46 1.79
CA GLY A 74 16.77 36.43 0.94
C GLY A 74 15.79 35.78 -0.04
N LEU A 75 16.18 34.68 -0.68
CA LEU A 75 15.30 33.90 -1.56
C LEU A 75 14.15 33.24 -0.77
N LEU A 76 14.41 32.77 0.46
CA LEU A 76 13.42 32.13 1.32
C LEU A 76 12.36 33.13 1.79
N SER A 77 12.79 34.32 2.21
CA SER A 77 11.90 35.42 2.58
C SER A 77 11.12 35.95 1.38
N ALA A 78 11.76 36.12 0.21
CA ALA A 78 11.07 36.51 -1.02
C ALA A 78 10.03 35.47 -1.47
N SER A 79 10.34 34.18 -1.32
CA SER A 79 9.41 33.08 -1.64
C SER A 79 8.22 33.02 -0.68
N LEU A 80 8.45 33.23 0.62
CA LEU A 80 7.39 33.33 1.64
C LEU A 80 6.47 34.52 1.35
N VAL A 81 7.03 35.68 1.02
CA VAL A 81 6.28 36.89 0.66
C VAL A 81 5.47 36.64 -0.61
N ALA A 82 6.05 36.03 -1.65
CA ALA A 82 5.34 35.67 -2.88
C ALA A 82 4.19 34.69 -2.61
N MET A 83 4.39 33.71 -1.74
CA MET A 83 3.34 32.76 -1.34
C MET A 83 2.19 33.46 -0.60
N LEU A 84 2.50 34.39 0.32
CA LEU A 84 1.50 35.20 1.02
C LEU A 84 0.76 36.16 0.08
N LEU A 85 1.45 36.70 -0.93
CA LEU A 85 0.87 37.59 -1.94
C LEU A 85 -0.11 36.84 -2.85
N VAL A 86 0.27 35.65 -3.32
CA VAL A 86 -0.62 34.75 -4.08
C VAL A 86 -1.82 34.31 -3.24
N ALA A 87 -1.62 34.03 -1.95
CA ALA A 87 -2.68 33.73 -1.01
C ALA A 87 -3.66 34.91 -0.83
N ARG A 88 -3.12 36.14 -0.70
CA ARG A 88 -3.92 37.37 -0.56
C ARG A 88 -4.68 37.71 -1.85
N LEU A 89 -4.06 37.54 -3.01
CA LEU A 89 -4.68 37.77 -4.32
C LEU A 89 -5.84 36.80 -4.57
N GLY A 90 -5.66 35.52 -4.21
CA GLY A 90 -6.73 34.52 -4.26
C GLY A 90 -7.91 34.82 -3.33
N SER A 91 -7.67 35.50 -2.20
CA SER A 91 -8.73 35.89 -1.26
C SER A 91 -9.62 37.04 -1.76
N HIS A 92 -9.08 37.93 -2.61
CA HIS A 92 -9.79 39.09 -3.15
C HIS A 92 -10.66 38.75 -4.37
N MET A 93 -10.31 37.73 -5.16
CA MET A 93 -11.01 37.38 -6.41
C MET A 93 -12.28 36.52 -6.23
N GLY A 94 -12.94 36.53 -5.06
CA GLY A 94 -14.14 35.72 -4.83
C GLY A 94 -13.88 34.20 -4.68
N VAL A 95 -12.61 33.76 -4.76
CA VAL A 95 -12.16 32.37 -4.65
C VAL A 95 -12.03 31.91 -3.17
N ARG A 96 -12.71 32.62 -2.25
CA ARG A 96 -12.73 32.32 -0.81
C ARG A 96 -13.00 30.84 -0.47
N PRO A 97 -13.96 30.12 -1.10
CA PRO A 97 -14.16 28.70 -0.81
C PRO A 97 -12.94 27.87 -1.24
N SER A 98 -12.40 28.05 -2.44
CA SER A 98 -11.25 27.28 -2.92
C SER A 98 -9.96 27.60 -2.14
N PHE A 99 -9.78 28.84 -1.68
CA PHE A 99 -8.68 29.22 -0.79
C PHE A 99 -8.80 28.55 0.59
N ARG A 100 -9.98 28.61 1.23
CA ARG A 100 -10.23 27.94 2.52
C ARG A 100 -10.04 26.42 2.41
N LEU A 101 -10.43 25.85 1.28
CA LEU A 101 -10.21 24.44 0.93
C LEU A 101 -8.73 24.10 0.68
N TRP A 102 -7.96 25.01 0.08
CA TRP A 102 -6.51 24.86 -0.13
C TRP A 102 -5.74 24.93 1.19
N VAL A 103 -6.05 25.92 2.03
CA VAL A 103 -5.46 26.05 3.38
C VAL A 103 -5.73 24.79 4.20
N ARG A 104 -6.99 24.30 4.23
CA ARG A 104 -7.34 23.03 4.89
C ARG A 104 -6.54 21.83 4.38
N GLY A 105 -6.24 21.77 3.08
CA GLY A 105 -5.40 20.72 2.50
C GLY A 105 -3.93 20.78 2.94
N LYS A 106 -3.44 21.96 3.37
CA LYS A 106 -2.07 22.18 3.83
C LYS A 106 -1.89 22.05 5.36
N VAL A 107 -2.97 22.07 6.14
CA VAL A 107 -2.90 21.93 7.61
C VAL A 107 -2.18 20.64 8.03
N TYR A 108 -2.55 19.49 7.44
CA TYR A 108 -1.95 18.20 7.79
C TYR A 108 -0.44 18.08 7.52
N PRO A 109 0.07 18.41 6.32
CA PRO A 109 1.51 18.37 6.09
C PRO A 109 2.29 19.39 6.95
N VAL A 110 1.70 20.55 7.27
CA VAL A 110 2.32 21.50 8.22
C VAL A 110 2.37 20.91 9.63
N LEU A 111 1.29 20.29 10.10
CA LEU A 111 1.25 19.64 11.41
C LEU A 111 2.24 18.48 11.49
N LEU A 112 2.39 17.70 10.43
CA LEU A 112 3.39 16.63 10.35
C LEU A 112 4.81 17.17 10.40
N LEU A 113 5.12 18.25 9.67
CA LEU A 113 6.41 18.91 9.79
C LEU A 113 6.64 19.43 11.20
N LEU A 114 5.62 20.02 11.83
CA LEU A 114 5.72 20.50 13.20
C LEU A 114 5.96 19.37 14.21
N ILE A 115 5.36 18.19 14.01
CA ILE A 115 5.61 17.02 14.85
C ILE A 115 6.99 16.43 14.58
N GLY A 116 7.28 16.10 13.30
CA GLY A 116 8.49 15.39 12.89
C GLY A 116 9.77 16.22 12.98
N VAL A 117 9.68 17.55 12.94
CA VAL A 117 10.83 18.46 13.13
C VAL A 117 10.77 19.14 14.50
N GLY A 118 9.60 19.63 14.91
CA GLY A 118 9.47 20.42 16.13
C GLY A 118 9.74 19.63 17.40
N ILE A 119 9.28 18.38 17.52
CA ILE A 119 9.56 17.55 18.71
C ILE A 119 11.05 17.22 18.83
N PRO A 120 11.71 16.70 17.78
CA PRO A 120 13.17 16.54 17.82
C PRO A 120 13.92 17.83 18.10
N SER A 121 13.46 18.95 17.51
CA SER A 121 14.07 20.26 17.76
C SER A 121 13.97 20.65 19.24
N LEU A 122 12.80 20.51 19.85
CA LEU A 122 12.58 20.84 21.26
C LEU A 122 13.42 19.97 22.20
N VAL A 123 13.49 18.66 21.93
CA VAL A 123 14.28 17.71 22.74
C VAL A 123 15.78 18.00 22.62
N ILE A 124 16.28 18.24 21.41
CA ILE A 124 17.70 18.57 21.18
C ILE A 124 18.03 19.96 21.74
N LEU A 125 17.13 20.93 21.62
CA LEU A 125 17.30 22.26 22.23
C LEU A 125 17.30 22.20 23.76
N ALA A 126 16.51 21.31 24.35
CA ALA A 126 16.49 21.07 25.79
C ALA A 126 17.69 20.25 26.29
N SER A 127 18.51 19.67 25.41
CA SER A 127 19.72 18.96 25.82
C SER A 127 20.73 19.92 26.46
N GLU A 128 21.34 19.47 27.56
CA GLU A 128 22.27 20.29 28.32
C GLU A 128 23.44 20.76 27.42
N GLY A 129 23.79 22.04 27.51
CA GLY A 129 24.91 22.63 26.77
C GLY A 129 24.59 23.16 25.37
N PHE A 130 23.60 22.61 24.64
CA PHE A 130 23.38 22.98 23.24
C PHE A 130 23.00 24.45 23.05
N ILE A 131 22.11 25.00 23.88
CA ILE A 131 21.75 26.43 23.82
C ILE A 131 22.96 27.31 24.12
N GLY A 132 23.84 26.88 25.03
CA GLY A 132 25.07 27.57 25.37
C GLY A 132 26.06 27.58 24.20
N ASP A 133 26.30 26.43 23.58
CA ASP A 133 27.24 26.30 22.47
C ASP A 133 26.71 26.95 21.19
N LEU A 134 25.41 26.82 20.92
CA LEU A 134 24.74 27.54 19.84
C LEU A 134 24.82 29.06 20.05
N ARG A 135 24.64 29.53 21.29
CA ARG A 135 24.75 30.96 21.62
C ARG A 135 26.18 31.47 21.41
N LYS A 136 27.21 30.74 21.85
CA LYS A 136 28.61 31.11 21.59
C LYS A 136 28.90 31.22 20.09
N VAL A 137 28.44 30.25 19.31
CA VAL A 137 28.59 30.27 17.84
C VAL A 137 27.82 31.45 17.24
N LEU A 138 26.59 31.71 17.68
CA LEU A 138 25.76 32.80 17.16
C LEU A 138 26.30 34.20 17.54
N GLU A 139 26.78 34.37 18.77
CA GLU A 139 27.44 35.59 19.24
C GLU A 139 28.72 35.85 18.44
N SER A 140 29.51 34.81 18.16
CA SER A 140 30.70 34.93 17.31
C SER A 140 30.38 35.37 15.87
N VAL A 141 29.28 34.85 15.31
CA VAL A 141 28.83 35.18 13.95
C VAL A 141 28.26 36.60 13.93
N THR A 142 27.47 36.99 14.92
CA THR A 142 26.87 38.33 15.00
C THR A 142 27.91 39.42 15.24
N GLU A 143 28.93 39.16 16.07
CA GLU A 143 30.05 40.07 16.30
C GLU A 143 30.93 40.22 15.05
N TRP A 144 31.17 39.12 14.33
CA TRP A 144 31.85 39.15 13.03
C TRP A 144 31.05 39.94 11.97
N VAL A 145 29.71 39.78 11.92
CA VAL A 145 28.83 40.57 11.04
C VAL A 145 28.86 42.05 11.39
N ARG A 146 28.81 42.38 12.69
CA ARG A 146 28.80 43.77 13.18
C ARG A 146 30.11 44.51 12.86
N THR A 147 31.23 43.78 12.85
CA THR A 147 32.56 44.33 12.54
C THR A 147 32.88 44.35 11.05
N GLY A 148 31.90 44.07 10.17
CA GLY A 148 32.13 44.06 8.72
C GLY A 148 33.14 43.01 8.27
N GLY A 149 33.31 41.96 9.07
CA GLY A 149 34.24 40.87 8.82
C GLY A 149 35.70 41.10 9.19
N GLN A 150 36.00 42.16 9.96
CA GLN A 150 37.36 42.49 10.38
C GLN A 150 37.88 41.65 11.56
N VAL A 151 37.01 41.18 12.46
CA VAL A 151 37.40 40.41 13.65
C VAL A 151 36.75 39.04 13.60
N LEU A 152 37.55 37.97 13.50
CA LEU A 152 37.11 36.59 13.67
C LEU A 152 37.28 36.21 15.15
N PRO A 153 36.22 36.24 15.98
CA PRO A 153 36.29 35.71 17.33
C PRO A 153 36.74 34.24 17.30
N GLU A 154 37.70 33.89 18.15
CA GLU A 154 38.22 32.52 18.29
C GLU A 154 37.14 31.63 18.94
N VAL A 155 36.33 30.99 18.11
CA VAL A 155 35.47 29.87 18.54
C VAL A 155 36.24 28.58 18.39
N SER A 156 36.28 27.77 19.46
CA SER A 156 36.87 26.44 19.42
C SER A 156 36.32 25.65 18.22
N SER A 157 37.20 24.98 17.49
CA SER A 157 36.79 24.07 16.42
C SER A 157 35.84 22.98 16.93
N GLN A 158 35.98 22.59 18.20
CA GLN A 158 35.12 21.61 18.87
C GLN A 158 33.67 22.11 19.02
N ASP A 159 33.46 23.36 19.44
CA ASP A 159 32.11 23.93 19.62
C ASP A 159 31.34 23.97 18.29
N ARG A 160 32.04 24.31 17.20
CA ARG A 160 31.48 24.29 15.84
C ARG A 160 31.10 22.88 15.39
N LEU A 161 31.96 21.90 15.66
CA LEU A 161 31.72 20.49 15.31
C LEU A 161 30.56 19.90 16.13
N LEU A 162 30.42 20.29 17.40
CA LEU A 162 29.32 19.83 18.26
C LEU A 162 27.97 20.37 17.76
N VAL A 163 27.88 21.66 17.46
CA VAL A 163 26.66 22.25 16.87
C VAL A 163 26.34 21.61 15.51
N ALA A 164 27.35 21.33 14.69
CA ALA A 164 27.20 20.63 13.42
C ALA A 164 26.65 19.21 13.58
N GLY A 165 27.23 18.43 14.49
CA GLY A 165 26.79 17.06 14.79
C GLY A 165 25.34 17.02 15.23
N ARG A 166 24.93 17.92 16.14
CA ARG A 166 23.55 18.04 16.62
C ARG A 166 22.56 18.46 15.53
N PHE A 167 22.94 19.37 14.65
CA PHE A 167 22.10 19.78 13.53
C PHE A 167 21.90 18.62 12.53
N LEU A 168 22.96 17.89 12.22
CA LEU A 168 22.87 16.73 11.33
C LEU A 168 22.05 15.60 11.97
N GLN A 169 22.21 15.38 13.27
CA GLN A 169 21.38 14.46 14.07
C GLN A 169 19.89 14.85 13.98
N LEU A 170 19.56 16.14 14.12
CA LEU A 170 18.18 16.63 13.99
C LEU A 170 17.62 16.39 12.58
N LEU A 171 18.42 16.66 11.54
CA LEU A 171 18.04 16.39 10.15
C LEU A 171 17.77 14.90 9.95
N PHE A 172 18.64 14.04 10.46
CA PHE A 172 18.52 12.59 10.37
C PHE A 172 17.24 12.07 11.04
N VAL A 173 17.00 12.48 12.30
CA VAL A 173 15.79 12.12 13.06
C VAL A 173 14.52 12.63 12.35
N SER A 174 14.56 13.87 11.84
CA SER A 174 13.43 14.46 11.12
C SER A 174 13.14 13.71 9.82
N LEU A 175 14.18 13.33 9.07
CA LEU A 175 14.05 12.59 7.81
C LEU A 175 13.43 11.21 8.03
N LEU A 176 13.93 10.46 9.02
CA LEU A 176 13.47 9.10 9.29
C LEU A 176 12.06 9.06 9.89
N SER A 177 11.73 9.98 10.80
CA SER A 177 10.39 10.06 11.38
C SER A 177 9.31 10.46 10.36
N LEU A 178 9.65 11.31 9.38
CA LEU A 178 8.73 11.77 8.35
C LEU A 178 8.61 10.80 7.16
N LEU A 179 9.58 9.91 6.94
CA LEU A 179 9.63 9.06 5.75
C LEU A 179 8.34 8.24 5.52
N PRO A 180 7.77 7.52 6.53
CA PRO A 180 6.51 6.81 6.33
C PRO A 180 5.34 7.74 5.99
N ALA A 181 5.33 8.95 6.55
CA ALA A 181 4.28 9.92 6.26
C ALA A 181 4.38 10.50 4.86
N VAL A 182 5.60 10.79 4.39
CA VAL A 182 5.84 11.25 3.01
C VAL A 182 5.35 10.22 2.00
N LEU A 183 5.58 8.92 2.25
CA LEU A 183 5.05 7.85 1.39
C LEU A 183 3.52 7.85 1.32
N PHE A 184 2.82 8.15 2.43
CA PHE A 184 1.37 8.32 2.42
C PHE A 184 0.92 9.43 1.48
N PHE A 185 1.53 10.61 1.57
CA PHE A 185 1.15 11.73 0.69
C PHE A 185 1.51 11.50 -0.76
N ALA A 186 2.63 10.82 -1.03
CA ALA A 186 2.99 10.39 -2.38
C ALA A 186 1.92 9.45 -2.94
N PHE A 187 1.47 8.49 -2.13
CA PHE A 187 0.42 7.55 -2.50
C PHE A 187 -0.94 8.22 -2.71
N ASP A 188 -1.38 9.06 -1.75
CA ASP A 188 -2.61 9.85 -1.80
C ASP A 188 -2.71 10.64 -3.10
N ARG A 189 -1.59 11.27 -3.49
CA ARG A 189 -1.52 12.11 -4.69
C ARG A 189 -1.47 11.33 -6.00
N GLN A 190 -0.76 10.20 -6.04
CA GLN A 190 -0.50 9.49 -7.30
C GLN A 190 -1.55 8.43 -7.63
N HIS A 191 -2.10 7.75 -6.63
CA HIS A 191 -2.82 6.50 -6.84
C HIS A 191 -4.32 6.58 -6.51
N GLN A 192 -4.77 7.49 -5.64
CA GLN A 192 -6.18 7.51 -5.19
C GLN A 192 -7.19 7.66 -6.33
N SER A 193 -6.93 8.56 -7.30
CA SER A 193 -7.81 8.71 -8.47
C SER A 193 -7.89 7.45 -9.31
N THR A 194 -6.73 6.87 -9.60
CA THR A 194 -6.66 5.65 -10.39
C THR A 194 -7.35 4.47 -9.69
N LEU A 195 -7.32 4.42 -8.35
CA LEU A 195 -7.97 3.36 -7.58
C LEU A 195 -9.49 3.50 -7.59
N ARG A 196 -10.00 4.72 -7.39
CA ARG A 196 -11.43 5.01 -7.46
C ARG A 196 -12.00 4.71 -8.86
N GLU A 197 -11.32 5.13 -9.91
CA GLU A 197 -11.70 4.84 -11.30
C GLU A 197 -11.69 3.34 -11.61
N ARG A 198 -10.66 2.60 -11.16
CA ARG A 198 -10.58 1.14 -11.30
C ARG A 198 -11.71 0.45 -10.57
N PHE A 199 -12.04 0.88 -9.35
CA PHE A 199 -13.15 0.34 -8.59
C PHE A 199 -14.47 0.53 -9.36
N VAL A 200 -14.74 1.75 -9.85
CA VAL A 200 -15.94 2.02 -10.68
C VAL A 200 -15.98 1.10 -11.91
N ALA A 201 -14.85 0.94 -12.61
CA ALA A 201 -14.77 0.04 -13.75
C ALA A 201 -15.02 -1.43 -13.38
N HIS A 202 -14.58 -1.86 -12.20
CA HIS A 202 -14.85 -3.21 -11.70
C HIS A 202 -16.32 -3.40 -11.31
N ILE A 203 -16.97 -2.41 -10.69
CA ILE A 203 -18.40 -2.46 -10.36
C ILE A 203 -19.26 -2.56 -11.61
N PHE A 204 -18.96 -1.79 -12.66
CA PHE A 204 -19.68 -1.93 -13.94
C PHE A 204 -19.62 -3.33 -14.55
N ARG A 205 -18.56 -4.09 -14.24
CA ARG A 205 -18.40 -5.46 -14.72
C ARG A 205 -19.04 -6.49 -13.79
N PHE A 206 -19.09 -6.20 -12.50
CA PHE A 206 -19.56 -7.12 -11.48
C PHE A 206 -21.07 -7.04 -11.26
N ASP A 207 -21.60 -5.82 -11.11
CA ASP A 207 -23.00 -5.57 -10.80
C ASP A 207 -23.79 -5.26 -12.08
N SER A 208 -24.54 -6.25 -12.55
CA SER A 208 -25.35 -6.13 -13.78
C SER A 208 -26.48 -5.11 -13.67
N ALA A 209 -26.89 -4.73 -12.46
CA ALA A 209 -27.93 -3.73 -12.24
C ALA A 209 -27.44 -2.30 -12.53
N VAL A 210 -26.12 -2.08 -12.52
CA VAL A 210 -25.52 -0.75 -12.61
C VAL A 210 -25.11 -0.45 -14.05
N LYS A 211 -25.73 0.57 -14.66
CA LYS A 211 -25.49 0.94 -16.06
C LYS A 211 -24.81 2.29 -16.21
N THR A 212 -24.99 3.20 -15.24
CA THR A 212 -24.43 4.55 -15.29
C THR A 212 -23.53 4.84 -14.10
N ARG A 213 -22.66 5.85 -14.20
CA ARG A 213 -21.83 6.29 -13.06
C ARG A 213 -22.68 6.88 -11.95
N GLN A 214 -23.84 7.45 -12.28
CA GLN A 214 -24.79 7.94 -11.30
C GLN A 214 -25.38 6.80 -10.47
N ASP A 215 -25.66 5.66 -11.08
CA ASP A 215 -26.12 4.46 -10.37
C ASP A 215 -25.04 3.95 -9.39
N VAL A 216 -23.77 3.92 -9.82
CA VAL A 216 -22.63 3.59 -8.94
C VAL A 216 -22.57 4.56 -7.76
N GLN A 217 -22.66 5.87 -8.02
CA GLN A 217 -22.61 6.88 -6.97
C GLN A 217 -23.83 6.84 -6.05
N ALA A 218 -25.01 6.48 -6.56
CA ALA A 218 -26.23 6.35 -5.77
C ALA A 218 -26.18 5.13 -4.83
N ARG A 219 -25.67 3.99 -5.32
CA ARG A 219 -25.62 2.73 -4.56
C ARG A 219 -24.38 2.63 -3.66
N TYR A 220 -23.21 2.98 -4.19
CA TYR A 220 -21.91 2.77 -3.54
C TYR A 220 -21.16 4.07 -3.21
N GLY A 221 -21.67 5.24 -3.60
CA GLY A 221 -20.95 6.51 -3.46
C GLY A 221 -20.56 6.85 -2.02
N LYS A 222 -21.41 6.53 -1.04
CA LYS A 222 -21.08 6.72 0.38
C LYS A 222 -19.89 5.85 0.80
N GLN A 223 -19.92 4.56 0.47
CA GLN A 223 -18.83 3.62 0.79
C GLN A 223 -17.53 3.99 0.06
N MET A 224 -17.63 4.42 -1.21
CA MET A 224 -16.48 4.91 -1.99
C MET A 224 -15.88 6.19 -1.42
N ASP A 225 -16.71 7.14 -1.02
CA ASP A 225 -16.27 8.40 -0.41
C ASP A 225 -15.63 8.15 0.97
N GLU A 226 -16.10 7.14 1.69
CA GLU A 226 -15.45 6.66 2.91
C GLU A 226 -14.08 6.01 2.64
N ALA A 227 -13.98 5.13 1.63
CA ALA A 227 -12.77 4.35 1.34
C ALA A 227 -11.66 5.14 0.62
N TYR A 228 -12.01 5.98 -0.36
CA TYR A 228 -11.09 6.74 -1.21
C TYR A 228 -11.11 8.25 -0.94
N GLY A 229 -12.14 8.75 -0.25
CA GLY A 229 -12.37 10.17 -0.06
C GLY A 229 -13.35 10.75 -1.07
N THR A 230 -13.88 11.93 -0.75
CA THR A 230 -14.87 12.62 -1.58
C THR A 230 -14.25 13.18 -2.85
N GLU A 231 -14.91 13.00 -3.99
CA GLU A 231 -14.62 13.72 -5.23
C GLU A 231 -15.04 15.20 -5.07
N GLY A 232 -14.07 16.12 -5.10
CA GLY A 232 -14.36 17.55 -5.15
C GLY A 232 -14.90 17.99 -6.51
N ARG A 233 -15.56 19.15 -6.58
CA ARG A 233 -16.03 19.78 -7.84
C ARG A 233 -14.92 19.99 -8.89
N ASP A 234 -13.67 20.03 -8.44
CA ASP A 234 -12.48 20.18 -9.30
C ASP A 234 -11.91 18.83 -9.78
N GLY A 235 -12.60 17.70 -9.55
CA GLY A 235 -12.13 16.35 -9.89
C GLY A 235 -11.01 15.80 -8.98
N ALA A 236 -10.53 16.61 -8.03
CA ALA A 236 -9.53 16.17 -7.05
C ALA A 236 -10.20 15.35 -5.93
N ILE A 237 -9.82 14.08 -5.83
CA ILE A 237 -10.19 13.20 -4.71
C ILE A 237 -9.41 13.61 -3.47
N ARG A 238 -10.11 13.75 -2.34
CA ARG A 238 -9.51 14.14 -1.06
C ARG A 238 -9.99 13.21 0.05
N ILE A 239 -9.06 12.48 0.66
CA ILE A 239 -9.33 11.70 1.87
C ILE A 239 -9.84 12.63 2.98
N LEU A 240 -10.90 12.24 3.66
CA LEU A 240 -11.48 13.02 4.76
C LEU A 240 -10.41 13.33 5.83
N PRO A 241 -10.38 14.56 6.36
CA PRO A 241 -9.45 14.97 7.43
C PRO A 241 -9.38 13.97 8.59
N THR A 242 -10.52 13.47 9.05
CA THR A 242 -10.64 12.57 10.21
C THR A 242 -9.86 11.27 10.04
N ARG A 243 -9.76 10.74 8.81
CA ARG A 243 -9.01 9.50 8.51
C ARG A 243 -7.51 9.69 8.46
N ARG A 244 -6.98 10.93 8.53
CA ARG A 244 -5.54 11.21 8.55
C ARG A 244 -4.95 11.26 9.97
N SER A 245 -5.77 11.10 11.01
CA SER A 245 -5.31 11.14 12.40
C SER A 245 -4.33 10.02 12.78
N PRO A 246 -4.45 8.75 12.31
CA PRO A 246 -3.47 7.72 12.65
C PRO A 246 -2.06 8.04 12.14
N LEU A 247 -1.98 8.77 11.02
CA LEU A 247 -0.72 9.22 10.44
C LEU A 247 0.02 10.17 11.40
N LEU A 248 -0.70 11.11 12.00
CA LEU A 248 -0.13 12.07 12.94
C LEU A 248 0.39 11.36 14.20
N ILE A 249 -0.39 10.41 14.71
CA ILE A 249 -0.01 9.63 15.90
C ILE A 249 1.20 8.75 15.59
N ALA A 250 1.21 8.07 14.44
CA ALA A 250 2.36 7.27 14.03
C ALA A 250 3.62 8.13 13.86
N THR A 251 3.53 9.28 13.19
CA THR A 251 4.67 10.20 13.06
C THR A 251 5.14 10.74 14.40
N LEU A 252 4.22 11.05 15.32
CA LEU A 252 4.55 11.47 16.68
C LEU A 252 5.33 10.38 17.42
N VAL A 253 4.84 9.14 17.41
CA VAL A 253 5.49 8.00 18.08
C VAL A 253 6.83 7.68 17.44
N LEU A 254 6.95 7.75 16.12
CA LEU A 254 8.22 7.54 15.42
C LEU A 254 9.21 8.69 15.68
N ALA A 255 8.76 9.93 15.73
CA ALA A 255 9.58 11.09 16.07
C ALA A 255 10.12 10.95 17.50
N LEU A 256 9.25 10.64 18.46
CA LEU A 256 9.66 10.39 19.86
C LEU A 256 10.64 9.22 19.95
N GLY A 257 10.35 8.09 19.30
CA GLY A 257 11.24 6.94 19.29
C GLY A 257 12.63 7.28 18.76
N TRP A 258 12.72 7.94 17.60
CA TRP A 258 14.01 8.37 17.04
C TRP A 258 14.74 9.41 17.89
N THR A 259 14.02 10.32 18.56
CA THR A 259 14.65 11.27 19.48
C THR A 259 15.24 10.58 20.70
N LEU A 260 14.55 9.60 21.26
CA LEU A 260 15.01 8.86 22.42
C LEU A 260 16.18 7.94 22.08
N THR A 261 16.17 7.28 20.92
CA THR A 261 17.26 6.40 20.50
C THR A 261 18.57 7.17 20.26
N MET A 262 18.47 8.41 19.79
CA MET A 262 19.62 9.24 19.46
C MET A 262 20.03 10.21 20.58
N LEU A 263 19.34 10.23 21.73
CA LEU A 263 19.59 11.21 22.79
C LEU A 263 21.00 11.13 23.42
N ASN A 264 21.77 10.07 23.13
CA ASN A 264 23.00 9.71 23.84
C ASN A 264 24.28 10.47 23.45
N GLY A 265 24.19 11.64 22.83
CA GLY A 265 25.37 12.46 22.54
C GLY A 265 25.87 13.21 23.79
N ALA A 266 26.13 12.55 24.91
CA ALA A 266 26.77 13.24 26.04
C ALA A 266 28.08 13.87 25.54
N PRO A 267 28.33 15.17 25.78
CA PRO A 267 29.63 15.75 25.46
C PRO A 267 30.71 14.94 26.19
N PRO A 268 31.91 14.79 25.59
CA PRO A 268 32.98 14.09 26.27
C PRO A 268 33.20 14.67 27.67
N ALA A 269 33.28 13.79 28.68
CA ALA A 269 33.44 14.18 30.08
C ALA A 269 34.73 14.98 30.33
N ASP A 270 35.70 14.87 29.41
CA ASP A 270 36.95 15.63 29.40
C ASP A 270 37.02 16.48 28.12
N GLY A 271 37.11 17.81 28.27
CA GLY A 271 37.17 18.78 27.17
C GLY A 271 38.38 18.64 26.22
N ASP A 272 39.32 17.74 26.52
CA ASP A 272 40.51 17.45 25.70
C ASP A 272 40.33 16.30 24.70
N SER A 273 39.24 15.53 24.78
CA SER A 273 39.02 14.45 23.82
C SER A 273 38.41 14.98 22.50
N PRO A 274 38.86 14.48 21.33
CA PRO A 274 38.33 14.89 20.05
C PRO A 274 36.85 14.53 19.96
N VAL A 275 36.02 15.47 19.49
CA VAL A 275 34.59 15.25 19.28
C VAL A 275 34.40 14.11 18.28
N ASP A 276 33.87 12.97 18.72
CA ASP A 276 33.54 11.86 17.84
C ASP A 276 32.24 12.17 17.08
N PHE A 277 32.38 12.57 15.82
CA PHE A 277 31.26 12.90 14.95
C PHE A 277 30.35 11.69 14.66
N LEU A 278 30.91 10.47 14.65
CA LEU A 278 30.13 9.26 14.41
C LEU A 278 29.31 8.86 15.65
N GLY A 279 29.75 9.24 16.85
CA GLY A 279 29.02 9.05 18.09
C GLY A 279 27.61 9.65 18.09
N PHE A 280 27.38 10.74 17.35
CA PHE A 280 26.04 11.34 17.21
C PHE A 280 25.02 10.46 16.48
N PHE A 281 25.48 9.45 15.73
CA PHE A 281 24.64 8.51 14.98
C PHE A 281 24.56 7.13 15.64
N GLN A 282 25.25 6.94 16.77
CA GLN A 282 25.19 5.68 17.50
C GLN A 282 23.95 5.67 18.42
N PRO A 283 23.11 4.63 18.34
CA PRO A 283 21.96 4.53 19.22
C PRO A 283 22.43 4.32 20.67
N LEU A 284 21.63 4.79 21.62
CA LEU A 284 21.79 4.46 23.04
C LEU A 284 21.88 2.94 23.21
N GLN A 285 22.91 2.47 23.90
CA GLN A 285 23.19 1.05 24.14
C GLN A 285 22.27 0.49 25.23
N SER A 286 20.96 0.48 24.97
CA SER A 286 19.95 -0.11 25.85
C SER A 286 18.93 -0.91 25.04
N THR A 287 18.22 -1.82 25.72
CA THR A 287 17.27 -2.76 25.10
C THR A 287 16.16 -2.07 24.32
N LEU A 288 15.67 -0.94 24.84
CA LEU A 288 14.58 -0.14 24.26
C LEU A 288 14.88 0.41 22.85
N PRO A 289 15.97 1.19 22.62
CA PRO A 289 16.40 1.64 21.30
C PRO A 289 16.50 0.53 20.27
N PHE A 290 17.08 -0.62 20.62
CA PHE A 290 17.20 -1.74 19.70
C PHE A 290 15.84 -2.36 19.36
N GLY A 291 14.93 -2.49 20.34
CA GLY A 291 13.54 -2.85 20.09
C GLY A 291 12.84 -1.87 19.13
N PHE A 292 12.97 -0.57 19.38
CA PHE A 292 12.42 0.46 18.51
C PHE A 292 12.98 0.39 17.09
N LEU A 293 14.29 0.18 16.91
CA LEU A 293 14.91 0.04 15.58
C LEU A 293 14.30 -1.13 14.79
N GLY A 294 14.01 -2.25 15.47
CA GLY A 294 13.29 -3.37 14.87
C GLY A 294 11.86 -3.01 14.47
N ALA A 295 11.12 -2.34 15.35
CA ALA A 295 9.76 -1.87 15.06
C ALA A 295 9.72 -0.85 13.90
N TYR A 296 10.72 0.02 13.82
CA TYR A 296 10.88 0.97 12.71
C TYR A 296 11.21 0.26 11.39
N ALA A 297 12.09 -0.75 11.40
CA ALA A 297 12.36 -1.57 10.22
C ALA A 297 11.09 -2.26 9.70
N TYR A 298 10.25 -2.78 10.60
CA TYR A 298 8.92 -3.25 10.24
C TYR A 298 8.02 -2.16 9.67
N ALA A 299 7.97 -0.98 10.30
CA ALA A 299 7.13 0.13 9.83
C ALA A 299 7.50 0.56 8.41
N LEU A 300 8.80 0.63 8.12
CA LEU A 300 9.33 0.98 6.80
C LEU A 300 8.99 -0.09 5.76
N THR A 301 9.29 -1.36 6.06
CA THR A 301 9.01 -2.47 5.13
C THR A 301 7.52 -2.63 4.85
N THR A 302 6.67 -2.47 5.87
CA THR A 302 5.22 -2.53 5.74
C THR A 302 4.68 -1.36 4.91
N THR A 303 5.11 -0.13 5.21
CA THR A 303 4.66 1.05 4.47
C THR A 303 5.14 1.02 3.02
N PHE A 304 6.40 0.63 2.78
CA PHE A 304 6.95 0.49 1.42
C PHE A 304 6.23 -0.60 0.63
N ARG A 305 5.99 -1.77 1.24
CA ARG A 305 5.25 -2.86 0.59
C ARG A 305 3.83 -2.42 0.26
N SER A 306 3.16 -1.73 1.18
CA SER A 306 1.80 -1.25 0.94
C SER A 306 1.73 -0.16 -0.12
N TYR A 307 2.75 0.69 -0.16
CA TYR A 307 2.93 1.66 -1.25
C TYR A 307 3.08 0.95 -2.60
N ALA A 308 3.96 -0.06 -2.68
CA ALA A 308 4.23 -0.82 -3.91
C ALA A 308 3.01 -1.62 -4.40
N ARG A 309 2.23 -2.20 -3.48
CA ARG A 309 0.98 -2.94 -3.77
C ARG A 309 -0.22 -2.04 -4.03
N ARG A 310 -0.05 -0.72 -3.89
CA ARG A 310 -1.10 0.30 -4.00
C ARG A 310 -2.26 0.12 -3.02
N ASP A 311 -1.99 -0.43 -1.85
CA ASP A 311 -2.97 -0.70 -0.80
C ASP A 311 -2.69 0.11 0.49
N LEU A 312 -1.86 1.17 0.40
CA LEU A 312 -1.50 1.98 1.57
C LEU A 312 -2.72 2.71 2.17
N GLN A 313 -3.15 2.24 3.33
CA GLN A 313 -4.29 2.78 4.06
C GLN A 313 -3.86 3.50 5.33
N PRO A 314 -4.68 4.46 5.83
CA PRO A 314 -4.43 5.06 7.13
C PRO A 314 -4.40 4.04 8.28
N LYS A 315 -5.15 2.94 8.18
CA LYS A 315 -5.19 1.84 9.15
C LYS A 315 -3.80 1.24 9.39
N VAL A 316 -2.96 1.14 8.36
CA VAL A 316 -1.57 0.64 8.47
C VAL A 316 -0.76 1.44 9.50
N TYR A 317 -0.98 2.76 9.59
CA TYR A 317 -0.30 3.61 10.56
C TYR A 317 -0.78 3.38 12.00
N SER A 318 -2.04 3.00 12.19
CA SER A 318 -2.53 2.51 13.49
C SER A 318 -1.79 1.23 13.90
N HIS A 319 -1.64 0.26 12.99
CA HIS A 319 -0.89 -0.97 13.26
C HIS A 319 0.59 -0.71 13.55
N ILE A 320 1.21 0.26 12.88
CA ILE A 320 2.58 0.69 13.18
C ILE A 320 2.65 1.26 14.60
N THR A 321 1.71 2.13 14.96
CA THR A 321 1.64 2.75 16.28
C THR A 321 1.48 1.71 17.39
N THR A 322 0.49 0.82 17.27
CA THR A 322 0.26 -0.23 18.26
C THR A 322 1.47 -1.14 18.39
N ARG A 323 2.10 -1.52 17.28
CA ARG A 323 3.31 -2.34 17.32
C ARG A 323 4.46 -1.65 18.02
N VAL A 324 4.73 -0.37 17.78
CA VAL A 324 5.81 0.35 18.49
C VAL A 324 5.57 0.32 20.00
N PHE A 325 4.34 0.56 20.46
CA PHE A 325 4.01 0.44 21.89
C PHE A 325 4.18 -0.99 22.43
N THR A 326 3.68 -2.00 21.71
CA THR A 326 3.84 -3.41 22.10
C THR A 326 5.31 -3.79 22.23
N VAL A 327 6.14 -3.38 21.26
CA VAL A 327 7.58 -3.66 21.27
C VAL A 327 8.28 -2.94 22.43
N MET A 328 7.86 -1.72 22.77
CA MET A 328 8.42 -0.98 23.90
C MET A 328 8.13 -1.70 25.23
N VAL A 329 6.90 -2.19 25.41
CA VAL A 329 6.53 -3.00 26.58
C VAL A 329 7.28 -4.33 26.59
N LEU A 330 7.36 -5.01 25.45
CA LEU A 330 8.10 -6.28 25.34
C LEU A 330 9.58 -6.10 25.62
N ALA A 331 10.20 -4.99 25.19
CA ALA A 331 11.60 -4.70 25.47
C ALA A 331 11.87 -4.53 26.97
N TRP A 332 10.98 -3.86 27.71
CA TRP A 332 11.05 -3.79 29.17
C TRP A 332 10.93 -5.17 29.82
N VAL A 333 9.92 -5.95 29.42
CA VAL A 333 9.75 -7.30 29.96
C VAL A 333 10.94 -8.19 29.61
N LEU A 334 11.52 -8.03 28.42
CA LEU A 334 12.68 -8.78 27.97
C LEU A 334 13.90 -8.47 28.86
N GLU A 335 14.16 -7.20 29.13
CA GLU A 335 15.24 -6.74 30.02
C GLU A 335 15.10 -7.34 31.43
N GLU A 336 13.90 -7.29 32.02
CA GLU A 336 13.63 -7.90 33.33
C GLU A 336 13.73 -9.44 33.30
N SER A 337 13.20 -10.08 32.25
CA SER A 337 13.24 -11.54 32.10
C SER A 337 14.66 -12.08 31.94
N TRP A 338 15.54 -11.28 31.33
CA TRP A 338 16.94 -11.63 31.11
C TRP A 338 17.71 -11.79 32.43
N LEU A 339 17.34 -11.01 33.46
CA LEU A 339 17.93 -11.08 34.80
C LEU A 339 17.61 -12.38 35.56
N ILE A 340 16.54 -13.07 35.18
CA ILE A 340 16.02 -14.25 35.91
C ILE A 340 16.64 -15.57 35.40
N VAL A 341 17.31 -15.56 34.24
CA VAL A 341 17.88 -16.76 33.60
C VAL A 341 19.04 -17.34 34.44
N PRO A 342 18.89 -18.51 35.11
CA PRO A 342 19.91 -19.01 36.03
C PRO A 342 20.91 -19.89 35.27
N GLY A 343 22.12 -19.37 35.06
CA GLY A 343 23.20 -20.01 34.30
C GLY A 343 24.21 -19.04 33.68
N SER A 344 23.97 -17.73 33.76
CA SER A 344 24.89 -16.66 33.34
C SER A 344 26.05 -16.43 34.33
N GLN A 345 26.73 -17.52 34.71
CA GLN A 345 28.14 -17.43 35.16
C GLN A 345 29.10 -17.17 33.98
N VAL A 346 28.57 -17.01 32.77
CA VAL A 346 29.28 -16.46 31.62
C VAL A 346 29.27 -14.94 31.75
N ASP A 347 30.44 -14.32 31.70
CA ASP A 347 30.67 -12.88 31.84
C ASP A 347 29.55 -12.04 31.21
N GLN A 348 28.78 -11.36 32.06
CA GLN A 348 27.68 -10.45 31.70
C GLN A 348 28.00 -9.47 30.54
N PRO A 349 29.21 -8.93 30.34
CA PRO A 349 29.51 -8.07 29.20
C PRO A 349 29.46 -8.75 27.82
N ALA A 350 29.64 -10.09 27.73
CA ALA A 350 29.68 -10.79 26.45
C ALA A 350 28.29 -11.06 25.85
N LEU A 351 27.23 -11.06 26.68
CA LEU A 351 25.87 -11.39 26.26
C LEU A 351 24.96 -10.17 26.03
N ALA A 352 25.41 -8.96 26.40
CA ALA A 352 24.74 -7.70 26.06
C ALA A 352 24.37 -7.57 24.56
N PRO A 353 25.25 -7.90 23.59
CA PRO A 353 24.87 -7.85 22.16
C PRO A 353 23.78 -8.85 21.79
N ALA A 354 23.69 -10.00 22.48
CA ALA A 354 22.64 -10.98 22.24
C ALA A 354 21.27 -10.43 22.69
N LEU A 355 21.20 -9.77 23.85
CA LEU A 355 19.99 -9.11 24.34
C LEU A 355 19.53 -8.01 23.38
N HIS A 356 20.44 -7.16 22.91
CA HIS A 356 20.13 -6.13 21.91
C HIS A 356 19.62 -6.73 20.59
N THR A 357 20.22 -7.84 20.15
CA THR A 357 19.78 -8.55 18.94
C THR A 357 18.38 -9.15 19.13
N LEU A 358 18.10 -9.75 20.28
CA LEU A 358 16.77 -10.28 20.62
C LEU A 358 15.72 -9.17 20.71
N ALA A 359 16.07 -8.02 21.29
CA ALA A 359 15.18 -6.86 21.34
C ALA A 359 14.86 -6.36 19.93
N PHE A 360 15.87 -6.24 19.06
CA PHE A 360 15.68 -5.89 17.65
C PHE A 360 14.78 -6.88 16.90
N LEU A 361 15.03 -8.18 17.04
CA LEU A 361 14.19 -9.22 16.42
C LEU A 361 12.75 -9.20 16.95
N THR A 362 12.57 -8.96 18.26
CA THR A 362 11.24 -8.75 18.87
C THR A 362 10.55 -7.52 18.27
N GLY A 363 11.30 -6.49 17.93
CA GLY A 363 10.79 -5.34 17.19
C GLY A 363 10.25 -5.67 15.80
N ILE A 364 10.94 -6.54 15.06
CA ILE A 364 10.52 -6.98 13.73
C ILE A 364 9.36 -7.99 13.81
N ILE A 365 9.41 -8.93 14.74
CA ILE A 365 8.46 -10.02 14.92
C ILE A 365 8.18 -10.17 16.43
N PRO A 366 7.16 -9.47 16.98
CA PRO A 366 6.80 -9.48 18.40
C PRO A 366 6.57 -10.89 18.96
N GLU A 367 6.10 -11.81 18.12
CA GLU A 367 5.88 -13.22 18.46
C GLU A 367 7.18 -13.88 18.95
N THR A 368 8.33 -13.47 18.44
CA THR A 368 9.65 -13.96 18.88
C THR A 368 9.90 -13.65 20.36
N GLY A 369 9.57 -12.43 20.78
CA GLY A 369 9.72 -12.01 22.18
C GLY A 369 8.76 -12.76 23.11
N LEU A 370 7.51 -12.96 22.67
CA LEU A 370 6.52 -13.73 23.44
C LEU A 370 6.92 -15.20 23.61
N VAL A 371 7.47 -15.82 22.55
CA VAL A 371 7.97 -17.20 22.61
C VAL A 371 9.12 -17.30 23.60
N PHE A 372 10.09 -16.37 23.55
CA PHE A 372 11.21 -16.33 24.49
C PHE A 372 10.74 -16.16 25.94
N ILE A 373 9.89 -15.17 26.21
CA ILE A 373 9.31 -14.94 27.55
C ILE A 373 8.55 -16.19 28.03
N GLY A 374 7.79 -16.83 27.14
CA GLY A 374 7.09 -18.07 27.44
C GLY A 374 8.03 -19.24 27.78
N GLU A 375 9.17 -19.34 27.12
CA GLU A 375 10.20 -20.35 27.42
C GLU A 375 10.90 -20.09 28.75
N VAL A 376 11.26 -18.84 29.05
CA VAL A 376 11.82 -18.42 30.36
C VAL A 376 10.82 -18.70 31.48
N LEU A 377 9.55 -18.38 31.28
CA LEU A 377 8.49 -18.67 32.25
C LEU A 377 8.31 -20.18 32.44
N ARG A 378 8.29 -20.96 31.36
CA ARG A 378 8.18 -22.43 31.43
C ARG A 378 9.36 -23.06 32.13
N THR A 379 10.60 -22.62 31.87
CA THR A 379 11.80 -23.15 32.53
C THR A 379 11.81 -22.81 34.02
N THR A 380 11.43 -21.59 34.38
CA THR A 380 11.29 -21.14 35.78
C THR A 380 10.18 -21.92 36.50
N LEU A 381 9.00 -22.08 35.89
CA LEU A 381 7.88 -22.85 36.43
C LEU A 381 8.18 -24.34 36.52
N ARG A 382 8.86 -24.95 35.54
CA ARG A 382 9.30 -26.36 35.61
C ARG A 382 10.30 -26.61 36.74
N ARG A 383 11.12 -25.61 37.08
CA ARG A 383 12.03 -25.68 38.24
C ARG A 383 11.29 -25.53 39.56
N MET A 384 10.26 -24.69 39.60
CA MET A 384 9.45 -24.41 40.79
C MET A 384 8.36 -25.48 41.04
N LYS A 385 7.88 -26.17 39.99
CA LYS A 385 6.92 -27.28 40.06
C LYS A 385 7.49 -28.51 39.36
N ARG A 386 8.03 -29.44 40.14
CA ARG A 386 8.29 -30.85 39.72
C ARG A 386 7.01 -31.67 39.48
N SER A 387 5.82 -31.09 39.58
CA SER A 387 4.56 -31.83 39.39
C SER A 387 3.48 -30.89 38.86
N ALA A 388 3.20 -30.98 37.57
CA ALA A 388 1.89 -30.74 36.94
C ALA A 388 2.04 -30.93 35.43
N LYS A 389 1.64 -32.11 34.98
CA LYS A 389 1.38 -32.42 33.58
C LYS A 389 -0.02 -31.90 33.29
N GLU A 390 -0.16 -30.85 32.47
CA GLU A 390 -1.38 -30.53 31.71
C GLU A 390 -1.23 -29.27 30.83
N PRO A 391 -2.14 -29.01 29.87
CA PRO A 391 -2.12 -29.51 28.51
C PRO A 391 -1.79 -28.37 27.51
N GLY A 392 -1.48 -28.75 26.27
CA GLY A 392 -1.15 -27.81 25.21
C GLY A 392 -2.28 -26.81 24.93
N LEU A 393 -1.99 -25.54 25.17
CA LEU A 393 -2.83 -24.40 24.82
C LEU A 393 -2.79 -24.21 23.28
N GLN A 394 -3.51 -25.05 22.53
CA GLN A 394 -3.76 -24.83 21.10
C GLN A 394 -4.90 -23.83 20.96
N LEU A 395 -4.55 -22.55 20.93
CA LEU A 395 -5.46 -21.42 20.78
C LEU A 395 -5.72 -21.09 19.30
N VAL A 396 -6.01 -22.09 18.46
CA VAL A 396 -6.35 -21.89 17.05
C VAL A 396 -7.64 -22.63 16.75
N ASP A 397 -8.69 -21.85 16.49
CA ASP A 397 -10.04 -22.28 16.16
C ASP A 397 -10.02 -23.19 14.90
N PRO A 398 -10.49 -24.46 14.96
CA PRO A 398 -10.40 -25.43 13.85
C PRO A 398 -11.43 -25.26 12.72
N HIS A 399 -12.31 -24.24 12.77
CA HIS A 399 -13.34 -24.09 11.74
C HIS A 399 -12.77 -23.56 10.42
N GLU A 400 -12.52 -24.50 9.50
CA GLU A 400 -12.07 -24.36 8.10
C GLU A 400 -11.20 -23.11 7.82
N PRO A 401 -9.87 -23.23 8.02
CA PRO A 401 -8.96 -22.10 7.83
C PRO A 401 -8.94 -21.64 6.38
N LEU A 402 -8.76 -20.32 6.17
CA LEU A 402 -8.56 -19.68 4.85
C LEU A 402 -7.40 -20.29 4.02
N THR A 403 -6.59 -21.19 4.60
CA THR A 403 -5.58 -22.00 3.88
C THR A 403 -6.18 -23.01 2.91
N SER A 404 -7.46 -23.38 3.04
CA SER A 404 -8.09 -24.37 2.16
C SER A 404 -8.39 -23.82 0.76
N LEU A 405 -8.44 -22.48 0.63
CA LEU A 405 -8.64 -21.76 -0.61
C LEU A 405 -7.32 -21.61 -1.38
N GLU A 406 -7.39 -21.82 -2.69
CA GLU A 406 -6.21 -21.77 -3.55
C GLU A 406 -5.81 -20.33 -3.85
N GLY A 407 -4.50 -20.05 -3.80
CA GLY A 407 -3.94 -18.74 -4.16
C GLY A 407 -4.02 -17.67 -3.06
N ILE A 408 -4.47 -18.00 -1.85
CA ILE A 408 -4.40 -17.09 -0.69
C ILE A 408 -3.01 -17.15 -0.04
N ASP A 409 -2.29 -16.03 -0.08
CA ASP A 409 -1.02 -15.86 0.63
C ASP A 409 -1.26 -15.48 2.11
N ILE A 410 -0.24 -15.64 2.96
CA ILE A 410 -0.27 -15.30 4.39
C ILE A 410 -0.68 -13.84 4.62
N TYR A 411 -0.25 -12.94 3.72
CA TYR A 411 -0.59 -11.52 3.80
C TYR A 411 -2.04 -11.24 3.42
N ASP A 412 -2.58 -11.96 2.44
CA ASP A 412 -3.97 -11.80 2.04
C ASP A 412 -4.89 -12.29 3.15
N ARG A 413 -4.48 -13.35 3.87
CA ARG A 413 -5.15 -13.78 5.11
C ARG A 413 -5.11 -12.71 6.19
N ALA A 414 -3.97 -12.11 6.46
CA ALA A 414 -3.87 -11.05 7.48
C ALA A 414 -4.81 -9.88 7.16
N ARG A 415 -4.92 -9.49 5.88
CA ARG A 415 -5.85 -8.43 5.43
C ARG A 415 -7.31 -8.82 5.59
N LEU A 416 -7.67 -10.04 5.24
CA LEU A 416 -9.03 -10.56 5.44
C LEU A 416 -9.38 -10.62 6.93
N GLN A 417 -8.43 -11.07 7.76
CA GLN A 417 -8.58 -11.09 9.21
C GLN A 417 -8.74 -9.69 9.82
N ASP A 418 -8.02 -8.70 9.30
CA ASP A 418 -8.15 -7.29 9.71
C ASP A 418 -9.55 -6.73 9.39
N GLU A 419 -10.26 -7.27 8.39
CA GLU A 419 -11.64 -6.93 8.05
C GLU A 419 -12.67 -7.88 8.68
N GLY A 420 -12.24 -8.76 9.61
CA GLY A 420 -13.11 -9.67 10.34
C GLY A 420 -13.42 -10.99 9.61
N VAL A 421 -12.80 -11.26 8.47
CA VAL A 421 -12.92 -12.51 7.72
C VAL A 421 -11.85 -13.48 8.17
N THR A 422 -12.19 -14.39 9.08
CA THR A 422 -11.25 -15.33 9.70
C THR A 422 -11.28 -16.74 9.13
N ASN A 423 -12.41 -17.14 8.51
CA ASN A 423 -12.64 -18.47 7.96
C ASN A 423 -13.34 -18.41 6.59
N VAL A 424 -13.45 -19.56 5.92
CA VAL A 424 -14.04 -19.66 4.56
C VAL A 424 -15.53 -19.28 4.55
N GLN A 425 -16.27 -19.67 5.59
CA GLN A 425 -17.69 -19.34 5.71
C GLN A 425 -17.92 -17.82 5.83
N ALA A 426 -17.07 -17.13 6.60
CA ALA A 426 -17.10 -15.69 6.73
C ALA A 426 -16.83 -15.02 5.38
N LEU A 427 -15.88 -15.54 4.59
CA LEU A 427 -15.57 -15.01 3.25
C LEU A 427 -16.73 -15.20 2.27
N ALA A 428 -17.38 -16.36 2.27
CA ALA A 428 -18.49 -16.67 1.36
C ALA A 428 -19.73 -15.78 1.59
N ARG A 429 -19.94 -15.31 2.82
CA ARG A 429 -21.13 -14.52 3.21
C ARG A 429 -20.88 -13.01 3.32
N HIS A 430 -19.63 -12.58 3.22
CA HIS A 430 -19.30 -11.17 3.39
C HIS A 430 -19.73 -10.34 2.17
N ASP A 431 -20.00 -9.04 2.37
CA ASP A 431 -20.22 -8.12 1.26
C ASP A 431 -18.92 -7.96 0.44
N VAL A 432 -18.93 -8.53 -0.76
CA VAL A 432 -17.78 -8.52 -1.66
C VAL A 432 -17.37 -7.10 -2.04
N VAL A 433 -18.35 -6.18 -2.18
CA VAL A 433 -18.08 -4.79 -2.53
C VAL A 433 -17.37 -4.07 -1.39
N GLU A 434 -17.80 -4.33 -0.16
CA GLU A 434 -17.12 -3.82 1.04
C GLU A 434 -15.68 -4.35 1.11
N LEU A 435 -15.46 -5.65 0.87
CA LEU A 435 -14.10 -6.22 0.84
C LEU A 435 -13.24 -5.61 -0.27
N MET A 436 -13.79 -5.34 -1.45
CA MET A 436 -13.05 -4.68 -2.54
C MET A 436 -12.57 -3.29 -2.13
N LEU A 437 -13.41 -2.53 -1.40
CA LEU A 437 -13.11 -1.19 -0.92
C LEU A 437 -12.11 -1.18 0.25
N GLN A 438 -12.36 -2.02 1.25
CA GLN A 438 -11.61 -2.04 2.52
C GLN A 438 -10.30 -2.80 2.40
N THR A 439 -10.29 -3.98 1.77
CA THR A 439 -9.03 -4.74 1.66
C THR A 439 -8.12 -4.10 0.63
N ARG A 440 -8.66 -3.61 -0.50
CA ARG A 440 -7.94 -3.23 -1.74
C ARG A 440 -7.19 -4.40 -2.39
N VAL A 441 -7.66 -5.63 -2.19
CA VAL A 441 -7.22 -6.78 -3.01
C VAL A 441 -7.72 -6.55 -4.45
N PRO A 442 -6.93 -6.88 -5.49
CA PRO A 442 -7.42 -6.81 -6.87
C PRO A 442 -8.73 -7.59 -7.03
N ALA A 443 -9.75 -6.92 -7.57
CA ALA A 443 -11.09 -7.49 -7.74
C ALA A 443 -11.11 -8.90 -8.37
N PRO A 444 -10.35 -9.20 -9.45
CA PRO A 444 -10.35 -10.54 -10.03
C PRO A 444 -9.94 -11.63 -9.02
N ARG A 445 -8.98 -11.34 -8.15
CA ARG A 445 -8.46 -12.29 -7.17
C ARG A 445 -9.42 -12.48 -6.00
N LEU A 446 -10.00 -11.39 -5.51
CA LEU A 446 -10.98 -11.46 -4.42
C LEU A 446 -12.25 -12.19 -4.85
N LEU A 447 -12.76 -11.89 -6.05
CA LEU A 447 -13.93 -12.55 -6.61
C LEU A 447 -13.70 -14.06 -6.79
N ASP A 448 -12.50 -14.43 -7.26
CA ASP A 448 -12.11 -15.83 -7.38
C ASP A 448 -12.12 -16.56 -6.01
N TRP A 449 -11.61 -15.93 -4.96
CA TRP A 449 -11.63 -16.52 -3.61
C TRP A 449 -13.03 -16.62 -3.03
N VAL A 450 -13.91 -15.63 -3.27
CA VAL A 450 -15.31 -15.70 -2.85
C VAL A 450 -16.02 -16.83 -3.58
N ASP A 451 -15.78 -16.96 -4.89
CA ASP A 451 -16.35 -18.02 -5.73
C ASP A 451 -15.91 -19.42 -5.25
N GLN A 452 -14.63 -19.59 -4.93
CA GLN A 452 -14.12 -20.81 -4.27
C GLN A 452 -14.72 -21.02 -2.87
N ALA A 453 -14.88 -19.96 -2.08
CA ALA A 453 -15.41 -20.05 -0.72
C ALA A 453 -16.88 -20.51 -0.69
N ILE A 454 -17.71 -20.03 -1.63
CA ILE A 454 -19.09 -20.49 -1.79
C ILE A 454 -19.10 -21.98 -2.17
N LEU A 455 -18.22 -22.41 -3.09
CA LEU A 455 -18.11 -23.81 -3.44
C LEU A 455 -17.73 -24.67 -2.22
N HIS A 456 -16.75 -24.22 -1.44
CA HIS A 456 -16.36 -24.88 -0.21
C HIS A 456 -17.50 -24.99 0.80
N LEU A 457 -18.25 -23.91 1.01
CA LEU A 457 -19.38 -23.88 1.95
C LEU A 457 -20.45 -24.94 1.62
N HIS A 458 -20.76 -25.13 0.34
CA HIS A 458 -21.82 -26.05 -0.11
C HIS A 458 -21.33 -27.47 -0.37
N CYS A 459 -20.08 -27.65 -0.79
CA CYS A 459 -19.52 -28.96 -1.14
C CYS A 459 -18.78 -29.66 0.00
N ASN A 460 -18.46 -28.96 1.10
CA ASN A 460 -17.82 -29.52 2.29
C ASN A 460 -18.81 -30.00 3.37
N VAL A 461 -20.10 -30.12 3.03
CA VAL A 461 -21.15 -30.58 3.96
C VAL A 461 -21.06 -32.10 4.15
N GLY A 462 -20.19 -32.56 5.05
CA GLY A 462 -19.94 -33.97 5.35
C GLY A 462 -18.54 -34.14 5.92
N GLY A 463 -18.38 -33.93 7.22
CA GLY A 463 -17.08 -33.90 7.90
C GLY A 463 -16.35 -35.24 7.91
N GLN A 464 -15.06 -35.19 8.27
CA GLN A 464 -14.11 -36.31 8.51
C GLN A 464 -14.52 -37.28 9.64
N SER A 465 -15.80 -37.62 9.77
CA SER A 465 -16.24 -38.67 10.69
C SER A 465 -16.18 -40.01 9.97
N ASP A 466 -15.54 -41.01 10.58
CA ASP A 466 -15.42 -42.41 10.15
C ASP A 466 -16.78 -43.05 9.75
N GLY A 467 -17.27 -42.74 8.55
CA GLY A 467 -18.54 -43.24 8.00
C GLY A 467 -19.49 -42.20 7.39
N GLY A 468 -19.12 -40.91 7.33
CA GLY A 468 -19.88 -39.87 6.62
C GLY A 468 -19.65 -39.91 5.09
N PRO A 469 -20.61 -39.44 4.26
CA PRO A 469 -20.41 -39.38 2.80
C PRO A 469 -19.27 -38.41 2.46
N ASP A 470 -18.33 -38.87 1.63
CA ASP A 470 -17.15 -38.11 1.21
C ASP A 470 -17.49 -36.66 0.80
N SER A 471 -16.61 -35.73 1.16
CA SER A 471 -16.66 -34.34 0.67
C SER A 471 -16.69 -34.33 -0.86
N LEU A 472 -17.50 -33.46 -1.48
CA LEU A 472 -17.63 -33.41 -2.94
C LEU A 472 -16.42 -32.70 -3.59
N LEU A 473 -15.69 -31.90 -2.80
CA LEU A 473 -14.59 -31.05 -3.26
C LEU A 473 -13.45 -31.82 -3.93
N PRO A 474 -12.92 -32.94 -3.39
CA PRO A 474 -11.80 -33.65 -4.01
C PRO A 474 -12.17 -34.21 -5.39
N THR A 475 -13.39 -34.67 -5.58
CA THR A 475 -13.87 -35.20 -6.87
C THR A 475 -14.02 -34.07 -7.89
N LEU A 476 -14.66 -32.94 -7.52
CA LEU A 476 -14.78 -31.78 -8.41
C LEU A 476 -13.41 -31.23 -8.84
N ARG A 477 -12.45 -31.15 -7.91
CA ARG A 477 -11.07 -30.72 -8.21
C ARG A 477 -10.35 -31.64 -9.20
N ARG A 478 -10.62 -32.96 -9.19
CA ARG A 478 -10.05 -33.90 -10.19
C ARG A 478 -10.51 -33.60 -11.61
N TYR A 479 -11.70 -33.02 -11.78
CA TYR A 479 -12.23 -32.58 -13.06
C TYR A 479 -11.88 -31.13 -13.41
N GLY A 480 -11.04 -30.47 -12.60
CA GLY A 480 -10.65 -29.07 -12.81
C GLY A 480 -11.72 -28.05 -12.42
N ILE A 481 -12.80 -28.47 -11.73
CA ILE A 481 -13.84 -27.57 -11.24
C ILE A 481 -13.36 -27.02 -9.89
N ARG A 482 -12.98 -25.73 -9.87
CA ARG A 482 -12.43 -25.06 -8.68
C ARG A 482 -13.37 -23.99 -8.11
N THR A 483 -14.26 -23.43 -8.92
CA THR A 483 -15.20 -22.38 -8.51
C THR A 483 -16.66 -22.80 -8.69
N VAL A 484 -17.59 -22.04 -8.10
CA VAL A 484 -19.02 -22.20 -8.35
C VAL A 484 -19.36 -21.87 -9.80
N THR A 485 -18.75 -20.82 -10.36
CA THR A 485 -18.97 -20.46 -11.77
C THR A 485 -18.55 -21.57 -12.72
N ASP A 486 -17.42 -22.24 -12.48
CA ASP A 486 -16.97 -23.41 -13.26
C ASP A 486 -17.98 -24.56 -13.17
N LEU A 487 -18.48 -24.84 -11.97
CA LEU A 487 -19.45 -25.92 -11.73
C LEU A 487 -20.76 -25.66 -12.48
N LEU A 488 -21.23 -24.42 -12.43
CA LEU A 488 -22.45 -23.99 -13.09
C LEU A 488 -22.31 -24.01 -14.62
N GLU A 489 -21.17 -23.55 -15.14
CA GLU A 489 -20.89 -23.60 -16.57
C GLU A 489 -20.77 -25.05 -17.07
N ALA A 490 -20.13 -25.93 -16.30
CA ALA A 490 -20.06 -27.36 -16.58
C ALA A 490 -21.47 -27.99 -16.59
N SER A 491 -22.33 -27.64 -15.63
CA SER A 491 -23.72 -28.08 -15.59
C SER A 491 -24.52 -27.62 -16.81
N GLU A 492 -24.40 -26.35 -17.21
CA GLU A 492 -25.09 -25.79 -18.38
C GLU A 492 -24.61 -26.42 -19.70
N LYS A 493 -23.29 -26.68 -19.82
CA LYS A 493 -22.73 -27.38 -20.97
C LYS A 493 -23.18 -28.84 -21.04
N ALA A 494 -23.29 -29.53 -19.90
CA ALA A 494 -23.80 -30.90 -19.84
C ALA A 494 -25.28 -30.98 -20.22
N GLU A 495 -26.09 -30.01 -19.78
CA GLU A 495 -27.50 -29.89 -20.16
C GLU A 495 -27.67 -29.68 -21.66
N LYS A 496 -26.88 -28.78 -22.27
CA LYS A 496 -26.88 -28.55 -23.73
C LYS A 496 -26.46 -29.79 -24.53
N ARG A 497 -25.67 -30.69 -23.95
CA ARG A 497 -25.22 -31.94 -24.57
C ARG A 497 -26.17 -33.11 -24.34
N GLY A 498 -27.21 -32.94 -23.51
CA GLY A 498 -28.08 -34.03 -23.07
C GLY A 498 -27.39 -35.02 -22.13
N GLU A 499 -26.28 -34.63 -21.50
CA GLU A 499 -25.47 -35.47 -20.60
C GLU A 499 -25.59 -35.03 -19.13
N HIS A 500 -26.66 -34.30 -18.80
CA HIS A 500 -26.87 -33.77 -17.45
C HIS A 500 -26.93 -34.87 -16.39
N ASP A 501 -27.58 -36.00 -16.72
CA ASP A 501 -27.69 -37.14 -15.80
C ASP A 501 -26.33 -37.75 -15.47
N LYS A 502 -25.42 -37.84 -16.45
CA LYS A 502 -24.03 -38.30 -16.22
C LYS A 502 -23.26 -37.38 -15.28
N LEU A 503 -23.53 -36.07 -15.36
CA LEU A 503 -22.92 -35.09 -14.46
C LEU A 503 -23.49 -35.21 -13.03
N LEU A 504 -24.79 -35.45 -12.88
CA LEU A 504 -25.42 -35.68 -11.58
C LEU A 504 -24.99 -37.02 -10.94
N GLU A 505 -24.69 -38.02 -11.77
CA GLU A 505 -24.18 -39.34 -11.36
C GLU A 505 -22.72 -39.32 -10.89
N LEU A 506 -21.90 -38.32 -11.29
CA LEU A 506 -20.49 -38.19 -10.89
C LEU A 506 -20.26 -38.28 -9.36
N LEU A 507 -21.26 -37.92 -8.56
CA LEU A 507 -21.14 -37.76 -7.11
C LEU A 507 -22.20 -38.52 -6.29
N SER A 508 -23.20 -39.12 -6.94
CA SER A 508 -24.33 -39.76 -6.24
C SER A 508 -24.22 -41.29 -6.18
N GLY A 509 -23.23 -41.89 -6.87
CA GLY A 509 -23.27 -43.32 -7.20
C GLY A 509 -24.48 -43.65 -8.09
N PRO A 510 -24.62 -44.90 -8.58
CA PRO A 510 -25.83 -45.30 -9.30
C PRO A 510 -27.02 -45.08 -8.37
N ALA A 511 -27.92 -44.18 -8.77
CA ALA A 511 -29.03 -43.70 -7.94
C ALA A 511 -29.73 -44.85 -7.22
N SER A 512 -29.52 -44.97 -5.91
CA SER A 512 -30.28 -45.91 -5.10
C SER A 512 -31.72 -45.43 -5.03
N ASN A 513 -32.60 -46.07 -5.81
CA ASN A 513 -34.06 -45.98 -5.76
C ASN A 513 -34.64 -44.67 -5.19
N GLY A 514 -34.69 -43.63 -6.03
CA GLY A 514 -35.53 -42.44 -5.79
C GLY A 514 -34.92 -41.31 -4.95
N SER A 515 -33.64 -41.39 -4.53
CA SER A 515 -32.97 -40.27 -3.89
C SER A 515 -32.56 -39.18 -4.89
N ILE A 516 -32.85 -37.91 -4.57
CA ILE A 516 -32.38 -36.76 -5.37
C ILE A 516 -30.83 -36.75 -5.35
N PRO A 517 -30.17 -36.64 -6.51
CA PRO A 517 -28.71 -36.54 -6.59
C PRO A 517 -28.18 -35.44 -5.66
N ARG A 518 -27.18 -35.73 -4.81
CA ARG A 518 -26.62 -34.74 -3.86
C ARG A 518 -26.12 -33.50 -4.59
N LEU A 519 -25.53 -33.68 -5.78
CA LEU A 519 -25.07 -32.57 -6.62
C LEU A 519 -26.24 -31.67 -7.08
N ARG A 520 -27.43 -32.24 -7.32
CA ARG A 520 -28.60 -31.45 -7.72
C ARG A 520 -29.05 -30.52 -6.60
N VAL A 521 -29.14 -31.03 -5.37
CA VAL A 521 -29.48 -30.21 -4.20
C VAL A 521 -28.44 -29.10 -3.98
N VAL A 522 -27.16 -29.41 -4.16
CA VAL A 522 -26.08 -28.41 -4.07
C VAL A 522 -26.19 -27.36 -5.18
N LEU A 523 -26.46 -27.76 -6.43
CA LEU A 523 -26.66 -26.83 -7.54
C LEU A 523 -27.87 -25.93 -7.32
N ASP A 524 -28.97 -26.46 -6.81
CA ASP A 524 -30.17 -25.68 -6.51
C ASP A 524 -29.88 -24.67 -5.39
N ALA A 525 -29.23 -25.09 -4.30
CA ALA A 525 -28.83 -24.20 -3.20
C ALA A 525 -27.85 -23.09 -3.64
N ILE A 526 -26.91 -23.43 -4.51
CA ILE A 526 -25.95 -22.47 -5.09
C ILE A 526 -26.64 -21.44 -5.99
N ARG A 527 -27.67 -21.84 -6.76
CA ARG A 527 -28.40 -20.93 -7.65
C ARG A 527 -29.19 -19.86 -6.89
N ASP A 528 -29.56 -20.15 -5.64
CA ASP A 528 -30.29 -19.24 -4.76
C ASP A 528 -29.37 -18.22 -4.05
N GLU A 529 -28.04 -18.33 -4.18
CA GLU A 529 -27.08 -17.41 -3.57
C GLU A 529 -27.06 -16.04 -4.27
N GLU A 530 -27.15 -14.96 -3.49
CA GLU A 530 -27.31 -13.57 -3.97
C GLU A 530 -26.20 -13.13 -4.94
N TRP A 531 -24.96 -13.60 -4.72
CA TRP A 531 -23.78 -13.13 -5.45
C TRP A 531 -23.44 -13.94 -6.71
N VAL A 532 -24.07 -15.10 -6.91
CA VAL A 532 -23.68 -16.03 -7.99
C VAL A 532 -23.94 -15.45 -9.38
N GLU A 533 -25.03 -14.72 -9.59
CA GLU A 533 -25.29 -14.08 -10.88
C GLU A 533 -24.30 -12.94 -11.18
N ASN A 534 -23.90 -12.17 -10.16
CA ASN A 534 -22.88 -11.14 -10.30
C ASN A 534 -21.50 -11.76 -10.62
N LEU A 535 -21.16 -12.87 -9.97
CA LEU A 535 -19.94 -13.64 -10.28
C LEU A 535 -19.95 -14.19 -11.71
N ARG A 536 -21.09 -14.70 -12.19
CA ARG A 536 -21.27 -15.12 -13.60
C ARG A 536 -21.07 -13.96 -14.57
N CYS A 537 -21.67 -12.79 -14.29
CA CYS A 537 -21.53 -11.58 -15.11
C CYS A 537 -20.06 -11.15 -15.24
N TRP A 538 -19.35 -11.18 -14.12
CA TRP A 538 -17.93 -10.88 -14.07
C TRP A 538 -17.10 -11.81 -14.97
N HIS A 539 -17.29 -13.12 -14.86
CA HIS A 539 -16.53 -14.12 -15.62
C HIS A 539 -16.83 -14.09 -17.12
N LYS A 540 -18.12 -13.96 -17.52
CA LYS A 540 -18.52 -13.83 -18.94
C LYS A 540 -17.81 -12.67 -19.63
N THR A 541 -17.67 -11.53 -18.94
CA THR A 541 -17.00 -10.35 -19.47
C THR A 541 -15.47 -10.54 -19.60
N GLN A 542 -14.86 -11.48 -18.85
CA GLN A 542 -13.45 -11.84 -19.04
C GLN A 542 -13.23 -12.56 -20.36
N ALA A 543 -14.05 -13.58 -20.62
CA ALA A 543 -13.94 -14.42 -21.80
C ALA A 543 -14.04 -13.61 -23.08
N VAL A 544 -14.99 -12.66 -23.14
CA VAL A 544 -15.17 -11.75 -24.29
C VAL A 544 -13.92 -10.90 -24.54
N ARG A 545 -13.18 -10.51 -23.50
CA ARG A 545 -12.00 -9.65 -23.63
C ARG A 545 -10.74 -10.46 -23.98
N GLU A 546 -10.66 -11.72 -23.59
CA GLU A 546 -9.59 -12.64 -24.04
C GLU A 546 -9.81 -13.09 -25.49
N GLU A 547 -11.06 -13.34 -25.92
CA GLU A 547 -11.40 -13.61 -27.34
C GLU A 547 -11.11 -12.43 -28.27
N LEU A 548 -11.14 -11.18 -27.77
CA LEU A 548 -10.86 -9.98 -28.58
C LEU A 548 -9.38 -9.59 -28.66
N VAL A 549 -8.46 -10.36 -28.05
CA VAL A 549 -7.01 -10.16 -28.15
C VAL A 549 -6.39 -11.28 -28.99
N ASP A 550 -6.91 -11.43 -30.21
CA ASP A 550 -6.20 -12.14 -31.28
C ASP A 550 -5.75 -11.11 -32.33
N VAL A 551 -4.72 -10.32 -31.96
CA VAL A 551 -4.17 -9.20 -32.76
C VAL A 551 -3.34 -9.71 -33.96
N LEU A 552 -3.35 -11.01 -34.25
CA LEU A 552 -2.63 -11.63 -35.36
C LEU A 552 -3.52 -12.33 -36.40
N ALA A 553 -4.83 -12.10 -36.39
CA ALA A 553 -5.64 -12.42 -37.57
C ALA A 553 -5.33 -11.38 -38.68
N PRO A 554 -4.80 -11.79 -39.85
CA PRO A 554 -4.56 -10.86 -40.95
C PRO A 554 -5.89 -10.20 -41.38
N PRO A 555 -5.83 -8.96 -41.92
CA PRO A 555 -7.04 -8.26 -42.32
C PRO A 555 -7.78 -9.11 -43.34
N TRP A 556 -9.06 -9.33 -43.05
CA TRP A 556 -10.00 -9.98 -43.96
C TRP A 556 -9.81 -9.44 -45.38
N GLU A 557 -9.42 -10.30 -46.33
CA GLU A 557 -9.59 -9.98 -47.74
C GLU A 557 -11.08 -10.14 -48.06
N PRO A 558 -11.74 -9.15 -48.69
CA PRO A 558 -13.08 -9.35 -49.19
C PRO A 558 -13.07 -10.50 -50.20
N ARG A 559 -13.84 -11.57 -49.88
CA ARG A 559 -14.11 -12.63 -50.84
C ARG A 559 -14.66 -11.98 -52.13
N PRO A 560 -14.08 -12.25 -53.31
CA PRO A 560 -14.67 -11.76 -54.55
C PRO A 560 -16.08 -12.34 -54.68
N GLU A 561 -17.04 -11.47 -54.95
CA GLU A 561 -18.44 -11.86 -55.12
C GLU A 561 -18.57 -12.96 -56.20
N PRO A 562 -19.46 -13.95 -56.00
CA PRO A 562 -19.81 -14.87 -57.06
C PRO A 562 -20.54 -14.08 -58.14
N ARG A 563 -19.88 -13.85 -59.28
CA ARG A 563 -20.54 -13.33 -60.48
C ARG A 563 -21.59 -14.34 -60.92
N GLU A 564 -22.86 -13.97 -60.74
CA GLU A 564 -23.99 -14.66 -61.36
C GLU A 564 -23.86 -14.64 -62.89
N SER A 565 -24.19 -15.78 -63.47
CA SER A 565 -24.14 -16.09 -64.88
C SER A 565 -25.17 -15.30 -65.70
N THR A 566 -24.74 -14.75 -66.84
CA THR A 566 -25.62 -14.60 -68.01
C THR A 566 -24.93 -15.09 -69.27
N SER A 567 -25.20 -16.36 -69.56
CA SER A 567 -25.47 -17.01 -70.86
C SER A 567 -24.48 -16.94 -72.05
N ARG A 568 -24.30 -18.16 -72.60
CA ARG A 568 -24.08 -18.59 -74.01
C ARG A 568 -22.65 -18.99 -74.44
N ALA A 569 -22.59 -20.28 -74.79
CA ALA A 569 -21.58 -21.13 -75.46
C ALA A 569 -21.03 -20.53 -76.79
N PRO A 570 -19.99 -21.10 -77.47
CA PRO A 570 -19.57 -22.52 -77.48
C PRO A 570 -18.05 -22.87 -77.49
N LEU A 571 -17.79 -24.17 -77.24
CA LEU A 571 -16.59 -25.01 -77.51
C LEU A 571 -16.09 -24.94 -78.99
N PRO A 572 -14.98 -25.59 -79.44
CA PRO A 572 -13.89 -26.35 -78.75
C PRO A 572 -12.45 -26.11 -79.31
N GLY A 573 -11.43 -26.76 -78.72
CA GLY A 573 -10.13 -27.08 -79.36
C GLY A 573 -8.98 -27.13 -78.33
N ALA A 574 -8.56 -28.27 -77.76
CA ALA A 574 -7.81 -29.41 -78.33
C ALA A 574 -6.37 -29.05 -78.78
N LEU A 575 -5.41 -29.88 -78.34
CA LEU A 575 -3.94 -29.88 -78.56
C LEU A 575 -3.15 -29.03 -77.55
N GLY A 576 -2.17 -29.53 -76.80
CA GLY A 576 -1.54 -30.84 -76.77
C GLY A 576 -0.18 -30.73 -76.07
N HIS A 577 0.12 -31.74 -75.25
CA HIS A 577 1.45 -32.34 -75.03
C HIS A 577 2.61 -31.62 -74.29
N ARG A 578 3.13 -32.39 -73.32
CA ARG A 578 4.55 -32.67 -72.93
C ARG A 578 5.24 -31.67 -72.00
N LEU A 579 5.60 -32.06 -70.78
CA LEU A 579 6.67 -32.98 -70.28
C LEU A 579 8.01 -32.26 -70.04
N GLY A 580 8.60 -32.54 -68.88
CA GLY A 580 9.99 -32.19 -68.50
C GLY A 580 10.03 -31.04 -67.49
N ASP A 581 10.14 -31.25 -66.17
CA ASP A 581 11.22 -31.91 -65.41
C ASP A 581 12.55 -31.15 -65.52
N GLY A 582 13.13 -30.76 -64.37
CA GLY A 582 14.45 -30.11 -64.33
C GLY A 582 14.66 -29.04 -63.26
N THR A 583 14.85 -29.50 -62.02
CA THR A 583 15.93 -29.10 -61.10
C THR A 583 16.68 -27.77 -61.32
N GLY A 584 16.82 -26.97 -60.25
CA GLY A 584 17.97 -26.06 -60.12
C GLY A 584 17.72 -24.81 -59.28
N ALA A 585 17.86 -24.92 -57.96
CA ALA A 585 18.32 -23.81 -57.12
C ALA A 585 19.88 -23.68 -57.26
N PRO A 586 20.59 -22.77 -56.57
CA PRO A 586 20.26 -21.46 -55.97
C PRO A 586 21.29 -20.36 -56.36
N THR A 587 21.21 -19.19 -55.71
CA THR A 587 22.21 -18.12 -55.39
C THR A 587 21.79 -16.72 -55.88
N VAL A 588 21.31 -15.87 -54.97
CA VAL A 588 22.06 -14.84 -54.19
C VAL A 588 22.69 -13.76 -55.07
N ALA A 589 22.09 -12.57 -55.01
CA ALA A 589 22.77 -11.29 -54.92
C ALA A 589 21.91 -10.37 -54.05
#